data_AF-A0A6I3SXP5-F1
#
_entry.id   AF-A0A6I3SXP5-F1
#
_cell.length_a   1.000
_cell.length_b   1.000
_cell.length_c   1.000
_cell.angle_alpha   90.00
_cell.angle_beta   90.00
_cell.angle_gamma   90.00
#
_symmetry.space_group_name_H-M   'P 1'
#
loop_
_entity.id
_entity.type
_entity.pdbx_description
1 polymer ?
#
loop_
_entity_poly.entity_id
_entity_poly.type
_entity_poly.pdbx_seq_one_letter_code
_entity_poly.pdbx_strand_id
1 'polypeptide(L)'
;MAFSLPSDERGHTTKGAYLEFMKSRTESDSHPRHHMDMQAHHAISEKAIFDAKLDDRLADFGYEIDVPENLVFIPSTLQGACLLQVQPHRGNHTARLIKGDDDDSCHPPAYHIMVANRLKAIFPALEEECGDHGTNIAKKTQKALDHISTDIIKKIQHKPREARLTKLYAYFNPGHPRGCGGEDSVTKTGVDTCPVERDHRNQRKGPNQEQEGITYPHCAPYTLEPGK
;
A
#
# COMPACT_ATOMS: atom_id res chain seq x y z
N MET A 1 13.71 20.18 -8.02
CA MET A 1 13.74 20.61 -6.61
C MET A 1 13.15 19.50 -5.78
N ALA A 2 13.88 18.98 -4.79
CA ALA A 2 13.33 18.00 -3.86
C ALA A 2 12.42 18.75 -2.87
N PHE A 3 11.12 18.47 -2.91
CA PHE A 3 10.18 18.90 -1.87
C PHE A 3 10.39 18.00 -0.67
N SER A 4 10.92 18.54 0.43
CA SER A 4 10.90 17.88 1.74
C SER A 4 9.61 18.27 2.43
N LEU A 5 8.86 17.29 2.94
CA LEU A 5 7.68 17.57 3.74
C LEU A 5 8.12 18.05 5.14
N PRO A 6 7.36 18.95 5.79
CA PRO A 6 7.62 19.32 7.17
C PRO A 6 7.25 18.14 8.08
N SER A 7 8.25 17.60 8.77
CA SER A 7 8.10 16.52 9.75
C SER A 7 8.35 16.98 11.20
N ASP A 8 7.79 16.25 12.16
CA ASP A 8 8.10 16.39 13.59
C ASP A 8 9.51 15.83 13.90
N GLU A 9 9.95 15.94 15.15
CA GLU A 9 11.28 15.46 15.59
C GLU A 9 11.49 13.95 15.41
N ARG A 10 10.44 13.19 15.07
CA ARG A 10 10.47 11.74 14.82
C ARG A 10 10.29 11.39 13.34
N GLY A 11 10.30 12.39 12.45
CA GLY A 11 10.11 12.15 11.02
C GLY A 11 8.68 11.75 10.66
N HIS A 12 7.68 12.26 11.39
CA HIS A 12 6.29 12.19 10.97
C HIS A 12 5.89 13.51 10.34
N THR A 13 5.39 13.49 9.12
CA THR A 13 4.76 14.66 8.54
C THR A 13 3.49 14.99 9.30
N THR A 14 3.07 16.27 9.30
CA THR A 14 1.77 16.63 9.89
C THR A 14 0.67 15.76 9.26
N LYS A 15 -0.24 15.21 10.09
CA LYS A 15 -1.27 14.25 9.63
C LYS A 15 -1.93 14.71 8.33
N GLY A 16 -1.69 13.99 7.23
CA GLY A 16 -2.23 14.26 5.90
C GLY A 16 -1.27 14.95 4.91
N ALA A 17 -0.11 15.45 5.33
CA ALA A 17 0.87 16.07 4.44
C ALA A 17 1.47 15.08 3.43
N TYR A 18 1.78 13.84 3.85
CA TYR A 18 2.20 12.77 2.93
C TYR A 18 1.13 12.47 1.87
N LEU A 19 -0.16 12.54 2.24
CA LEU A 19 -1.26 12.26 1.31
C LEU A 19 -1.38 13.37 0.26
N GLU A 20 -1.28 14.63 0.66
CA GLU A 20 -1.25 15.76 -0.28
C GLU A 20 -0.04 15.68 -1.21
N PHE A 21 1.11 15.26 -0.69
CA PHE A 21 2.28 15.00 -1.50
C PHE A 21 2.05 13.88 -2.52
N MET A 22 1.51 12.75 -2.09
CA MET A 22 1.17 11.63 -2.98
C MET A 22 0.18 12.05 -4.06
N LYS A 23 -0.84 12.85 -3.71
CA LYS A 23 -1.77 13.44 -4.67
C LYS A 23 -1.06 14.32 -5.69
N SER A 24 -0.11 15.15 -5.27
CA SER A 24 0.67 16.01 -6.18
C SER A 24 1.50 15.19 -7.21
N ARG A 25 2.01 14.03 -6.79
CA ARG A 25 2.78 13.11 -7.67
C ARG A 25 1.92 12.37 -8.69
N THR A 26 0.61 12.41 -8.51
CA THR A 26 -0.39 11.65 -9.26
C THR A 26 -1.46 12.57 -9.83
N GLU A 27 -1.15 13.85 -10.03
CA GLU A 27 -2.09 14.85 -10.57
C GLU A 27 -2.55 14.55 -11.99
N SER A 28 -1.77 13.79 -12.77
CA SER A 28 -2.18 13.38 -14.12
C SER A 28 -3.51 12.64 -14.07
N ASP A 29 -4.50 13.12 -14.83
CA ASP A 29 -5.81 12.48 -14.94
C ASP A 29 -5.70 11.01 -15.34
N SER A 30 -4.64 10.62 -16.07
CA SER A 30 -4.39 9.21 -16.44
C SER A 30 -4.17 8.28 -15.24
N HIS A 31 -3.91 8.81 -14.05
CA HIS A 31 -3.69 8.01 -12.86
C HIS A 31 -5.00 7.38 -12.37
N PRO A 32 -5.05 6.07 -12.03
CA PRO A 32 -6.32 5.42 -11.66
C PRO A 32 -7.05 6.08 -10.47
N ARG A 33 -6.33 6.80 -9.59
CA ARG A 33 -6.92 7.49 -8.43
C ARG A 33 -8.00 8.53 -8.77
N HIS A 34 -7.99 9.06 -9.99
CA HIS A 34 -9.00 10.02 -10.45
C HIS A 34 -10.24 9.34 -11.02
N HIS A 35 -10.19 8.02 -11.13
CA HIS A 35 -11.15 7.22 -11.88
C HIS A 35 -11.78 6.10 -11.06
N MET A 36 -11.25 5.82 -9.87
CA MET A 36 -11.74 4.84 -8.90
C MET A 36 -11.16 5.16 -7.52
N ASP A 37 -11.73 4.57 -6.48
CA ASP A 37 -11.28 4.82 -5.13
C ASP A 37 -9.95 4.08 -4.85
N MET A 38 -8.93 4.86 -4.50
CA MET A 38 -7.60 4.38 -4.14
C MET A 38 -7.15 4.99 -2.83
N GLN A 39 -6.29 4.28 -2.11
CA GLN A 39 -5.70 4.72 -0.86
C GLN A 39 -4.18 4.62 -0.91
N ALA A 40 -3.52 5.61 -0.32
CA ALA A 40 -2.09 5.55 -0.08
C ALA A 40 -1.84 4.47 0.98
N HIS A 41 -0.80 3.67 0.75
CA HIS A 41 -0.42 2.55 1.58
C HIS A 41 1.06 2.62 1.91
N HIS A 42 1.40 2.54 3.19
CA HIS A 42 2.78 2.41 3.66
C HIS A 42 3.29 0.97 3.49
N ALA A 43 4.33 0.79 2.67
CA ALA A 43 4.98 -0.50 2.50
C ALA A 43 5.64 -0.97 3.81
N ILE A 44 6.34 -0.06 4.50
CA ILE A 44 6.77 -0.22 5.88
C ILE A 44 5.80 0.59 6.75
N SER A 45 4.82 -0.10 7.34
CA SER A 45 3.83 0.48 8.26
C SER A 45 4.42 0.75 9.64
N GLU A 46 3.90 1.75 10.37
CA GLU A 46 4.22 1.99 11.79
C GLU A 46 4.04 0.73 12.65
N LYS A 47 2.96 -0.03 12.41
CA LYS A 47 2.69 -1.28 13.13
C LYS A 47 3.81 -2.31 12.97
N ALA A 48 4.44 -2.37 11.80
CA ALA A 48 5.57 -3.29 11.56
C ALA A 48 6.85 -2.82 12.26
N ILE A 49 7.06 -1.51 12.37
CA ILE A 49 8.17 -0.92 13.13
C ILE A 49 7.98 -1.22 14.63
N PHE A 50 6.77 -1.03 15.14
CA PHE A 50 6.39 -1.38 16.51
C PHE A 50 6.59 -2.88 16.80
N ASP A 51 6.12 -3.76 15.90
CA ASP A 51 6.33 -5.22 16.03
C ASP A 51 7.81 -5.62 15.92
N ALA A 52 8.61 -4.81 15.23
CA ALA A 52 10.05 -4.97 15.17
C ALA A 52 10.74 -4.52 16.47
N LYS A 53 10.09 -3.68 17.28
CA LYS A 53 10.67 -2.98 18.45
C LYS A 53 11.86 -2.11 18.04
N LEU A 54 11.70 -1.38 16.95
CA LEU A 54 12.74 -0.54 16.34
C LEU A 54 12.29 0.92 16.19
N ASP A 55 11.20 1.32 16.82
CA ASP A 55 10.61 2.66 16.78
C ASP A 55 11.62 3.76 17.14
N ASP A 56 12.05 3.83 18.39
CA ASP A 56 13.05 4.82 18.83
C ASP A 56 14.35 4.71 18.04
N ARG A 57 14.75 3.47 17.75
CA ARG A 57 16.01 3.16 17.08
C ARG A 57 16.05 3.64 15.62
N LEU A 58 14.96 3.51 14.88
CA LEU A 58 14.86 3.99 13.51
C LEU A 58 14.75 5.51 13.45
N ALA A 59 14.07 6.12 14.42
CA ALA A 59 14.02 7.58 14.57
C ALA A 59 15.43 8.14 14.84
N ASP A 60 16.19 7.56 15.79
CA ASP A 60 17.58 7.93 16.06
C ASP A 60 18.48 7.77 14.82
N PHE A 61 18.16 6.78 13.99
CA PHE A 61 18.86 6.48 12.75
C PHE A 61 18.35 7.32 11.57
N GLY A 62 17.49 8.31 11.80
CA GLY A 62 17.02 9.30 10.82
C GLY A 62 16.12 8.72 9.73
N TYR A 63 15.38 7.64 10.02
CA TYR A 63 14.38 7.12 9.09
C TYR A 63 13.13 8.00 9.08
N GLU A 64 12.72 8.42 7.90
CA GLU A 64 11.45 9.10 7.64
C GLU A 64 10.48 8.10 6.98
N ILE A 65 9.34 7.84 7.64
CA ILE A 65 8.35 6.88 7.16
C ILE A 65 7.48 7.44 6.02
N ASP A 66 7.25 8.76 6.04
CA ASP A 66 6.38 9.50 5.12
C ASP A 66 7.10 9.90 3.83
N VAL A 67 7.97 9.03 3.32
CA VAL A 67 8.68 9.25 2.05
C VAL A 67 7.95 8.59 0.88
N PRO A 68 8.09 9.13 -0.35
CA PRO A 68 7.40 8.59 -1.53
C PRO A 68 7.78 7.13 -1.81
N GLU A 69 9.04 6.77 -1.60
CA GLU A 69 9.56 5.41 -1.76
C GLU A 69 8.87 4.38 -0.85
N ASN A 70 8.27 4.84 0.26
CA ASN A 70 7.54 4.01 1.21
C ASN A 70 6.02 4.00 0.97
N LEU A 71 5.52 4.80 0.03
CA LEU A 71 4.10 5.00 -0.21
C LEU A 71 3.68 4.51 -1.59
N VAL A 72 2.47 3.99 -1.72
CA VAL A 72 1.90 3.61 -3.02
C VAL A 72 0.37 3.72 -3.00
N PHE A 73 -0.25 4.15 -4.10
CA PHE A 73 -1.70 4.07 -4.22
C PHE A 73 -2.17 2.67 -4.62
N ILE A 74 -3.08 2.10 -3.83
CA ILE A 74 -3.68 0.79 -4.07
C ILE A 74 -5.21 0.95 -4.07
N PRO A 75 -5.97 0.28 -4.96
CA PRO A 75 -7.43 0.33 -4.96
C PRO A 75 -8.01 -0.09 -3.60
N SER A 76 -8.92 0.71 -3.05
CA SER A 76 -9.60 0.40 -1.78
C SER A 76 -10.90 -0.40 -1.98
N THR A 77 -11.35 -0.51 -3.23
CA THR A 77 -12.56 -1.23 -3.62
C THR A 77 -12.23 -2.58 -4.23
N LEU A 78 -13.14 -3.54 -4.10
CA LEU A 78 -12.99 -4.82 -4.78
C LEU A 78 -13.14 -4.69 -6.30
N GLN A 79 -13.98 -3.78 -6.79
CA GLN A 79 -14.19 -3.59 -8.23
C GLN A 79 -12.96 -2.92 -8.89
N GLY A 80 -12.42 -1.87 -8.26
CA GLY A 80 -11.17 -1.24 -8.68
C GLY A 80 -9.99 -2.23 -8.66
N ALA A 81 -9.83 -2.98 -7.58
CA ALA A 81 -8.81 -4.04 -7.49
C ALA A 81 -8.99 -5.12 -8.56
N CYS A 82 -10.24 -5.51 -8.85
CA CYS A 82 -10.59 -6.50 -9.87
C CYS A 82 -10.17 -6.03 -11.25
N LEU A 83 -10.52 -4.79 -11.60
CA LEU A 83 -10.18 -4.12 -12.86
C LEU A 83 -8.67 -3.93 -13.04
N LEU A 84 -7.98 -3.44 -12.00
CA LEU A 84 -6.54 -3.20 -12.04
C LEU A 84 -5.69 -4.47 -11.87
N GLN A 85 -6.32 -5.59 -11.51
CA GLN A 85 -5.67 -6.89 -11.31
C GLN A 85 -4.54 -6.85 -10.27
N VAL A 86 -4.80 -6.12 -9.19
CA VAL A 86 -3.95 -6.00 -8.00
C VAL A 86 -4.78 -6.29 -6.76
N GLN A 87 -4.18 -6.86 -5.72
CA GLN A 87 -4.92 -7.08 -4.47
C GLN A 87 -5.39 -5.73 -3.88
N PRO A 88 -6.60 -5.68 -3.29
CA PRO A 88 -7.10 -4.45 -2.71
C PRO A 88 -6.31 -4.04 -1.47
N HIS A 89 -6.23 -2.73 -1.25
CA HIS A 89 -5.87 -2.17 0.03
C HIS A 89 -6.90 -2.60 1.06
N ARG A 90 -6.46 -2.92 2.28
CA ARG A 90 -7.38 -3.14 3.39
C ARG A 90 -7.43 -1.84 4.20
N GLY A 91 -8.19 -0.89 3.70
CA GLY A 91 -8.58 0.29 4.47
C GLY A 91 -10.10 0.34 4.54
N ASN A 92 -10.60 1.04 5.56
CA ASN A 92 -11.98 1.52 5.57
C ASN A 92 -12.18 2.43 4.31
N HIS A 93 -13.37 2.84 3.91
CA HIS A 93 -13.62 3.90 2.89
C HIS A 93 -14.03 3.48 1.46
N THR A 94 -14.77 2.38 1.29
CA THR A 94 -15.82 2.24 0.23
C THR A 94 -16.80 1.10 0.49
N ALA A 95 -16.33 0.00 1.08
CA ALA A 95 -17.21 -0.88 1.84
C ALA A 95 -17.62 -0.10 3.12
N ARG A 96 -18.76 0.62 3.05
CA ARG A 96 -19.35 1.50 4.09
C ARG A 96 -18.59 1.59 5.42
N LEU A 97 -18.06 2.78 5.67
CA LEU A 97 -17.52 3.20 6.96
C LEU A 97 -18.58 3.29 8.04
N ILE A 98 -18.20 2.84 9.23
CA ILE A 98 -18.49 3.58 10.45
C ILE A 98 -17.33 4.58 10.61
N LYS A 99 -17.64 5.88 10.75
CA LYS A 99 -16.65 6.98 10.89
C LYS A 99 -15.60 6.66 11.97
N GLY A 100 -14.32 6.84 11.68
CA GLY A 100 -13.28 7.04 12.72
C GLY A 100 -11.92 6.38 12.55
N ASP A 101 -11.70 5.48 11.60
CA ASP A 101 -10.44 4.72 11.47
C ASP A 101 -9.77 4.92 10.10
N ASP A 102 -8.88 5.91 10.02
CA ASP A 102 -7.81 6.04 9.00
C ASP A 102 -6.61 5.16 9.41
N ASP A 103 -6.85 3.95 9.95
CA ASP A 103 -5.80 3.17 10.61
C ASP A 103 -5.18 2.11 9.69
N ASP A 104 -3.90 2.30 9.37
CA ASP A 104 -2.98 1.37 8.70
C ASP A 104 -2.78 0.04 9.47
N SER A 105 -3.39 -0.12 10.65
CA SER A 105 -3.48 -1.38 11.41
C SER A 105 -4.28 -2.50 10.72
N CYS A 106 -4.81 -2.24 9.52
CA CYS A 106 -5.78 -3.11 8.88
C CYS A 106 -5.18 -4.25 8.03
N HIS A 107 -3.87 -4.50 8.02
CA HIS A 107 -3.31 -5.68 7.30
C HIS A 107 -3.48 -6.99 8.10
N PRO A 108 -3.43 -8.16 7.44
CA PRO A 108 -3.26 -9.42 8.14
C PRO A 108 -2.02 -9.34 9.05
N PRO A 109 -2.06 -9.88 10.28
CA PRO A 109 -0.89 -9.90 11.15
C PRO A 109 0.37 -10.46 10.48
N ALA A 110 0.20 -11.42 9.56
CA ALA A 110 1.28 -11.98 8.76
C ALA A 110 2.05 -10.96 7.90
N TYR A 111 1.39 -9.90 7.40
CA TYR A 111 2.05 -8.83 6.65
C TYR A 111 2.98 -8.02 7.56
N HIS A 112 2.45 -7.47 8.65
CA HIS A 112 3.26 -6.69 9.60
C HIS A 112 4.41 -7.51 10.18
N ILE A 113 4.18 -8.79 10.50
CA ILE A 113 5.24 -9.70 10.95
C ILE A 113 6.30 -9.92 9.87
N MET A 114 5.91 -10.08 8.60
CA MET A 114 6.85 -10.23 7.49
C MET A 114 7.73 -9.00 7.32
N VAL A 115 7.13 -7.80 7.36
CA VAL A 115 7.87 -6.53 7.29
C VAL A 115 8.78 -6.38 8.53
N ALA A 116 8.27 -6.62 9.74
CA ALA A 116 9.04 -6.53 10.98
C ALA A 116 10.27 -7.45 10.99
N ASN A 117 10.13 -8.67 10.45
CA ASN A 117 11.25 -9.60 10.34
C ASN A 117 12.32 -9.11 9.35
N ARG A 118 11.92 -8.42 8.27
CA ARG A 118 12.88 -7.80 7.34
C ARG A 118 13.64 -6.66 8.01
N LEU A 119 12.95 -5.80 8.76
CA LEU A 119 13.58 -4.73 9.52
C LEU A 119 14.60 -5.30 10.52
N LYS A 120 14.21 -6.30 11.31
CA LYS A 120 15.10 -6.99 12.25
C LYS A 120 16.32 -7.63 11.60
N ALA A 121 16.18 -8.11 10.36
CA ALA A 121 17.28 -8.74 9.65
C ALA A 121 18.35 -7.74 9.17
N ILE A 122 17.94 -6.53 8.78
CA ILE A 122 18.88 -5.51 8.27
C ILE A 122 19.42 -4.60 9.36
N PHE A 123 18.68 -4.41 10.46
CA PHE A 123 19.00 -3.41 11.45
C PHE A 123 20.38 -3.62 12.10
N PRO A 124 20.80 -4.85 12.51
CA PRO A 124 22.12 -5.06 13.10
C PRO A 124 23.29 -4.59 12.22
N ALA A 125 23.18 -4.71 10.89
CA ALA A 125 24.21 -4.21 9.98
C ALA A 125 24.26 -2.67 9.97
N LEU A 126 23.10 -2.01 10.05
CA LEU A 126 23.06 -0.54 10.20
C LEU A 126 23.69 -0.11 11.53
N GLU A 127 23.46 -0.85 12.61
CA GLU A 127 24.05 -0.55 13.92
C GLU A 127 25.57 -0.65 13.91
N GLU A 128 26.12 -1.70 13.30
CA GLU A 128 27.56 -1.90 13.16
C GLU A 128 28.21 -0.72 12.41
N GLU A 129 27.61 -0.31 11.29
CA GLU A 129 28.12 0.80 10.47
C GLU A 129 27.98 2.18 11.14
N CYS A 130 27.10 2.32 12.15
CA CYS A 130 26.94 3.57 12.91
C CYS A 130 28.19 3.92 13.73
N GLY A 131 29.02 2.94 14.09
CA GLY A 131 30.28 3.15 14.80
C GLY A 131 31.43 3.69 13.94
N ASP A 132 31.27 3.70 12.62
CA ASP A 132 32.33 4.06 11.68
C ASP A 132 32.45 5.58 11.50
N HIS A 133 33.67 6.10 11.65
CA HIS A 133 33.96 7.51 11.45
C HIS A 133 33.62 7.97 10.03
N GLY A 134 32.79 9.02 9.92
CA GLY A 134 32.38 9.62 8.65
C GLY A 134 31.17 8.97 7.99
N THR A 135 30.57 7.95 8.60
CA THR A 135 29.31 7.36 8.11
C THR A 135 28.14 8.32 8.33
N ASN A 136 27.44 8.65 7.24
CA ASN A 136 26.12 9.28 7.33
C ASN A 136 25.07 8.18 7.51
N ILE A 137 24.80 7.81 8.77
CA ILE A 137 23.90 6.71 9.09
C ILE A 137 22.47 6.98 8.61
N ALA A 138 21.97 8.21 8.74
CA ALA A 138 20.64 8.60 8.28
C ALA A 138 20.41 8.29 6.80
N LYS A 139 21.35 8.70 5.94
CA LYS A 139 21.27 8.43 4.51
C LYS A 139 21.33 6.93 4.19
N LYS A 140 22.13 6.15 4.94
CA LYS A 140 22.24 4.70 4.73
C LYS A 140 20.98 3.97 5.17
N THR A 141 20.45 4.31 6.34
CA THR A 141 19.19 3.79 6.88
C THR A 141 18.05 4.06 5.91
N GLN A 142 17.87 5.32 5.49
CA GLN A 142 16.80 5.67 4.54
C GLN A 142 16.94 4.86 3.25
N LYS A 143 18.13 4.82 2.64
CA LYS A 143 18.36 4.07 1.41
C LYS A 143 18.06 2.57 1.56
N ALA A 144 18.42 1.98 2.70
CA ALA A 144 18.15 0.56 2.98
C ALA A 144 16.64 0.31 3.11
N LEU A 145 15.92 1.21 3.76
CA LEU A 145 14.48 1.10 3.97
C LEU A 145 13.69 1.40 2.70
N ASP A 146 14.08 2.39 1.89
CA ASP A 146 13.52 2.64 0.55
C ASP A 146 13.62 1.39 -0.34
N HIS A 147 14.75 0.67 -0.24
CA HIS A 147 14.94 -0.59 -0.96
C HIS A 147 13.98 -1.68 -0.46
N ILE A 148 13.80 -1.80 0.85
CA ILE A 148 12.83 -2.73 1.44
C ILE A 148 11.41 -2.38 1.01
N SER A 149 11.01 -1.11 1.07
CA SER A 149 9.69 -0.63 0.65
C SER A 149 9.42 -0.97 -0.80
N THR A 150 10.38 -0.68 -1.69
CA THR A 150 10.29 -1.02 -3.11
C THR A 150 10.15 -2.53 -3.33
N ASP A 151 10.90 -3.37 -2.59
CA ASP A 151 10.78 -4.83 -2.69
C ASP A 151 9.42 -5.33 -2.17
N ILE A 152 8.89 -4.75 -1.10
CA ILE A 152 7.55 -5.06 -0.57
C ILE A 152 6.47 -4.69 -1.59
N ILE A 153 6.51 -3.50 -2.19
CA ILE A 153 5.55 -3.06 -3.22
C ILE A 153 5.57 -4.00 -4.42
N LYS A 154 6.75 -4.41 -4.88
CA LYS A 154 6.89 -5.43 -5.93
C LYS A 154 6.29 -6.78 -5.52
N LYS A 155 6.42 -7.18 -4.25
CA LYS A 155 5.78 -8.40 -3.73
C LYS A 155 4.27 -8.26 -3.66
N ILE A 156 3.74 -7.10 -3.27
CA ILE A 156 2.29 -6.85 -3.28
C ILE A 156 1.72 -7.10 -4.68
N GLN A 157 2.40 -6.65 -5.74
CA GLN A 157 1.97 -6.86 -7.12
C GLN A 157 2.23 -8.28 -7.63
N HIS A 158 3.47 -8.77 -7.53
CA HIS A 158 3.93 -9.95 -8.28
C HIS A 158 4.03 -11.23 -7.44
N LYS A 159 4.12 -11.10 -6.11
CA LYS A 159 4.21 -12.22 -5.18
C LYS A 159 3.25 -12.02 -4.00
N PRO A 160 1.95 -11.81 -4.24
CA PRO A 160 1.02 -11.37 -3.20
C PRO A 160 0.86 -12.40 -2.07
N ARG A 161 1.21 -13.67 -2.30
CA ARG A 161 1.31 -14.69 -1.24
C ARG A 161 2.35 -14.34 -0.17
N GLU A 162 3.42 -13.63 -0.52
CA GLU A 162 4.50 -13.19 0.37
C GLU A 162 4.19 -11.84 1.03
N ALA A 163 3.37 -10.98 0.42
CA ALA A 163 2.97 -9.68 0.94
C ALA A 163 1.44 -9.51 0.82
N ARG A 164 0.70 -10.18 1.70
CA ARG A 164 -0.78 -10.24 1.65
C ARG A 164 -1.39 -9.04 2.37
N LEU A 165 -2.14 -8.22 1.65
CA LEU A 165 -2.92 -7.12 2.22
C LEU A 165 -4.33 -7.58 2.65
N THR A 166 -4.87 -8.63 2.06
CA THR A 166 -6.18 -9.20 2.41
C THR A 166 -6.19 -10.72 2.36
N LYS A 167 -7.29 -11.35 2.83
CA LYS A 167 -7.52 -12.80 2.65
C LYS A 167 -7.79 -13.17 1.18
N LEU A 168 -8.25 -12.21 0.37
CA LEU A 168 -8.61 -12.41 -1.03
C LEU A 168 -7.44 -12.17 -2.00
N TYR A 169 -6.24 -11.87 -1.50
CA TYR A 169 -5.07 -11.43 -2.28
C TYR A 169 -4.88 -12.18 -3.62
N ALA A 170 -5.01 -13.50 -3.63
CA ALA A 170 -4.75 -14.33 -4.80
C ALA A 170 -5.81 -14.22 -5.89
N TYR A 171 -7.04 -13.83 -5.55
CA TYR A 171 -8.15 -13.75 -6.51
C TYR A 171 -7.99 -12.60 -7.50
N PHE A 172 -7.17 -11.62 -7.14
CA PHE A 172 -6.92 -10.44 -7.96
C PHE A 172 -5.72 -10.58 -8.89
N ASN A 173 -4.94 -11.67 -8.80
CA ASN A 173 -3.82 -11.92 -9.69
C ASN A 173 -4.25 -11.89 -11.16
N PRO A 174 -3.39 -11.41 -12.07
CA PRO A 174 -3.68 -11.45 -13.49
C PRO A 174 -4.03 -12.86 -13.98
N GLY A 175 -5.11 -12.96 -14.76
CA GLY A 175 -5.62 -14.23 -15.29
C GLY A 175 -6.41 -15.09 -14.29
N HIS A 176 -6.50 -14.73 -13.00
CA HIS A 176 -7.35 -15.47 -12.06
C HIS A 176 -8.84 -15.14 -12.31
N PRO A 177 -9.73 -16.13 -12.53
CA PRO A 177 -11.11 -15.87 -12.94
C PRO A 177 -11.97 -15.21 -11.84
N ARG A 178 -11.65 -15.49 -10.57
CA ARG A 178 -12.46 -15.05 -9.42
C ARG A 178 -12.57 -13.53 -9.24
N GLY A 179 -11.46 -12.80 -9.22
CA GLY A 179 -11.48 -11.35 -8.95
C GLY A 179 -12.28 -11.01 -7.69
N CYS A 180 -13.16 -10.02 -7.79
CA CYS A 180 -14.07 -9.63 -6.70
C CYS A 180 -15.22 -10.64 -6.44
N GLY A 181 -15.47 -11.61 -7.33
CA GLY A 181 -16.57 -12.58 -7.16
C GLY A 181 -17.98 -11.96 -7.09
N GLY A 182 -18.15 -10.72 -7.54
CA GLY A 182 -19.43 -10.00 -7.45
C GLY A 182 -19.77 -9.49 -6.05
N GLU A 183 -18.77 -9.27 -5.19
CA GLU A 183 -18.93 -8.75 -3.83
C GLU A 183 -18.16 -7.43 -3.64
N ASP A 184 -18.54 -6.65 -2.63
CA ASP A 184 -17.83 -5.43 -2.20
C ASP A 184 -17.07 -5.60 -0.88
N SER A 185 -17.13 -6.78 -0.24
CA SER A 185 -16.46 -7.03 1.05
C SER A 185 -15.47 -8.18 0.98
N VAL A 186 -14.28 -7.95 1.55
CA VAL A 186 -13.24 -8.98 1.73
C VAL A 186 -13.64 -10.12 2.66
N THR A 187 -14.73 -9.97 3.41
CA THR A 187 -15.25 -10.99 4.33
C THR A 187 -16.28 -11.92 3.70
N LYS A 188 -16.81 -11.57 2.52
CA LYS A 188 -17.86 -12.36 1.86
C LYS A 188 -17.26 -13.32 0.84
N THR A 189 -17.89 -14.48 0.72
CA THR A 189 -17.60 -15.45 -0.34
C THR A 189 -18.55 -15.23 -1.50
N GLY A 190 -18.10 -14.49 -2.51
CA GLY A 190 -18.82 -14.34 -3.78
C GLY A 190 -18.75 -15.60 -4.64
N VAL A 191 -19.28 -15.48 -5.86
CA VAL A 191 -19.18 -16.54 -6.88
C VAL A 191 -17.74 -16.80 -7.32
N ASP A 192 -17.49 -17.95 -7.94
CA ASP A 192 -16.13 -18.38 -8.31
C ASP A 192 -15.50 -17.57 -9.45
N THR A 193 -16.30 -16.79 -10.20
CA THR A 193 -15.85 -15.92 -11.29
C THR A 193 -16.50 -14.55 -11.18
N CYS A 194 -15.76 -13.47 -11.43
CA CYS A 194 -16.33 -12.13 -11.48
C CYS A 194 -17.45 -12.07 -12.54
N PRO A 195 -18.70 -11.67 -12.19
CA PRO A 195 -19.83 -11.65 -13.13
C PRO A 195 -19.66 -10.73 -14.34
N VAL A 196 -18.71 -9.80 -14.27
CA VAL A 196 -18.38 -8.86 -15.34
C VAL A 196 -16.98 -9.10 -15.91
N GLU A 197 -16.45 -10.31 -15.72
CA GLU A 197 -15.17 -10.75 -16.30
C GLU A 197 -14.01 -9.82 -15.95
N ARG A 198 -14.04 -9.27 -14.73
CA ARG A 198 -13.08 -8.30 -14.19
C ARG A 198 -13.07 -6.94 -14.89
N ASP A 199 -13.99 -6.70 -15.81
CA ASP A 199 -14.17 -5.42 -16.47
C ASP A 199 -15.31 -4.64 -15.81
N HIS A 200 -14.93 -3.76 -14.88
CA HIS A 200 -15.85 -2.88 -14.16
C HIS A 200 -16.03 -1.49 -14.81
N ARG A 201 -15.52 -1.29 -16.03
CA ARG A 201 -15.70 -0.03 -16.77
C ARG A 201 -17.17 0.18 -17.12
N ASN A 202 -17.55 1.42 -17.37
CA ASN A 202 -18.94 1.79 -17.70
C ASN A 202 -19.94 1.31 -16.63
N GLN A 203 -19.53 1.33 -15.36
CA GLN A 203 -20.38 0.98 -14.22
C GLN A 203 -20.85 -0.48 -14.20
N ARG A 204 -20.12 -1.38 -14.89
CA ARG A 204 -20.37 -2.82 -14.85
C ARG A 204 -20.11 -3.35 -13.44
N LYS A 205 -21.07 -4.10 -12.89
CA LYS A 205 -21.01 -4.64 -11.53
C LYS A 205 -21.72 -5.99 -11.40
N GLY A 206 -21.36 -6.74 -10.37
CA GLY A 206 -22.04 -7.95 -9.95
C GLY A 206 -23.36 -7.67 -9.20
N PRO A 207 -24.16 -8.70 -8.93
CA PRO A 207 -25.49 -8.56 -8.33
C PRO A 207 -25.45 -8.00 -6.90
N ASN A 208 -24.39 -8.28 -6.15
CA ASN A 208 -24.24 -7.84 -4.75
C ASN A 208 -23.36 -6.59 -4.61
N GLN A 209 -23.08 -5.92 -5.73
CA GLN A 209 -22.18 -4.78 -5.77
C GLN A 209 -22.93 -3.45 -5.84
N GLU A 210 -22.47 -2.47 -5.06
CA GLU A 210 -22.80 -1.06 -5.20
C GLU A 210 -22.11 -0.48 -6.45
N GLN A 211 -22.55 0.69 -6.87
CA GLN A 211 -21.99 1.35 -8.04
C GLN A 211 -20.87 2.29 -7.61
N GLU A 212 -19.64 2.01 -8.01
CA GLU A 212 -18.44 2.78 -7.62
C GLU A 212 -18.16 3.98 -8.55
N GLY A 213 -18.80 4.04 -9.72
CA GLY A 213 -18.57 5.15 -10.66
C GLY A 213 -17.21 5.07 -11.36
N ILE A 214 -16.65 3.87 -11.54
CA ILE A 214 -15.36 3.67 -12.21
C ILE A 214 -15.39 4.23 -13.63
N THR A 215 -14.48 5.16 -13.93
CA THR A 215 -14.31 5.79 -15.26
C THR A 215 -12.98 5.45 -15.92
N TYR A 216 -12.18 4.56 -15.32
CA TYR A 216 -10.82 4.27 -15.78
C TYR A 216 -10.84 3.61 -17.16
N PRO A 217 -10.16 4.17 -18.19
CA PRO A 217 -10.35 3.71 -19.56
C PRO A 217 -9.59 2.40 -19.88
N HIS A 218 -8.57 2.07 -19.09
CA HIS A 218 -7.67 0.94 -19.37
C HIS A 218 -8.11 -0.35 -18.67
N CYS A 219 -7.89 -1.48 -19.34
CA CYS A 219 -8.17 -2.83 -18.82
C CYS A 219 -6.89 -3.67 -18.67
N ALA A 220 -5.72 -3.02 -18.73
CA ALA A 220 -4.44 -3.67 -18.54
C ALA A 220 -4.11 -3.79 -17.04
N PRO A 221 -3.38 -4.83 -16.62
CA PRO A 221 -2.86 -4.91 -15.26
C PRO A 221 -2.13 -3.62 -14.87
N TYR A 222 -2.51 -3.04 -13.75
CA TYR A 222 -1.85 -1.88 -13.18
C TYR A 222 -0.48 -2.26 -12.64
N THR A 223 0.47 -1.33 -12.70
CA THR A 223 1.78 -1.49 -12.07
C THR A 223 1.83 -0.57 -10.86
N LEU A 224 2.00 -1.17 -9.67
CA LEU A 224 2.28 -0.41 -8.46
C LEU A 224 3.64 0.28 -8.58
N GLU A 225 3.66 1.60 -8.45
CA GLU A 225 4.87 2.42 -8.48
C GLU A 225 5.02 3.18 -7.15
N PRO A 226 6.14 3.02 -6.42
CA PRO A 226 6.37 3.82 -5.22
C PRO A 226 6.28 5.32 -5.50
N GLY A 227 5.63 6.06 -4.62
CA GLY A 227 5.43 7.50 -4.72
C GLY A 227 4.37 7.92 -5.74
N LYS A 228 3.62 6.95 -6.28
CA LYS A 228 2.55 7.14 -7.26
C LYS A 228 1.35 6.25 -6.94
#